data_AF-Q5C6T5-F1
#
_entry.id   AF-Q5C6T5-F1
#
_cell.length_a   1.000
_cell.length_b   1.000
_cell.length_c   1.000
_cell.angle_alpha   90.00
_cell.angle_beta   90.00
_cell.angle_gamma   90.00
#
_symmetry.space_group_name_H-M   'P 1'
#
loop_
_entity.id
_entity.type
_entity.pdbx_description
1 polymer ?
#
loop_
_entity_poly.entity_id
_entity_poly.type
_entity_poly.pdbx_seq_one_letter_code
_entity_poly.pdbx_strand_id
1 'polypeptide(L)'
;MIFQLVMDIYYSEKIQGGIWVYPVVFSQITPQHLHEYLCIANNSLGSVIRKLEITVAPAPPIILSSNSSEYADYYLLHWKTTSRAPLKNVTVTVSEVSTNTEPGSGPMVPRSPTLFERVFNLEDDKIDSTSTLIKNVTMQSSNPTNSKQIWHHLTNLSSDTRHDISLSVCNAYACTKSSSLKGRPEAYQEDLRLKPLNSMVQQLNPVLLQRSPKDILSFDDETNTMSNGNYA
;
A
#
# COMPACT_ATOMS: atom_id res chain seq x y z
N MET A 1 -2.76 -0.14 -43.14
CA MET A 1 -2.17 -1.38 -42.59
C MET A 1 -3.03 -1.75 -41.38
N ILE A 2 -3.93 -2.72 -41.52
CA ILE A 2 -4.83 -3.17 -40.45
C ILE A 2 -4.10 -4.31 -39.75
N PHE A 3 -3.66 -4.10 -38.51
CA PHE A 3 -3.08 -5.17 -37.70
C PHE A 3 -4.23 -5.95 -37.06
N GLN A 4 -4.45 -7.16 -37.55
CA GLN A 4 -5.42 -8.09 -36.97
C GLN A 4 -4.73 -8.81 -35.81
N LEU A 5 -5.13 -8.44 -34.60
CA LEU A 5 -4.64 -9.05 -33.37
C LEU A 5 -5.30 -10.43 -33.23
N VAL A 6 -4.52 -11.50 -33.37
CA VAL A 6 -4.98 -12.87 -33.13
C VAL A 6 -5.02 -13.07 -31.62
N MET A 7 -6.21 -12.89 -31.03
CA MET A 7 -6.49 -13.32 -29.65
C MET A 7 -6.98 -14.76 -29.69
N ASP A 8 -6.23 -15.68 -29.08
CA ASP A 8 -6.68 -17.04 -28.88
C ASP A 8 -7.77 -17.04 -27.78
N ILE A 9 -9.02 -16.91 -28.19
CA ILE A 9 -10.18 -17.04 -27.30
C ILE A 9 -10.47 -18.54 -27.17
N TYR A 10 -10.09 -19.14 -26.05
CA TYR A 10 -10.46 -20.51 -25.74
C TYR A 10 -11.87 -20.55 -25.14
N TYR A 11 -12.79 -21.24 -25.82
CA TYR A 11 -14.08 -21.58 -25.26
C TYR A 11 -13.88 -22.64 -24.17
N SER A 12 -14.16 -22.29 -22.91
CA SER A 12 -14.20 -23.27 -21.82
C SER A 12 -15.60 -23.87 -21.75
N GLU A 13 -15.75 -25.10 -22.22
CA GLU A 13 -17.00 -25.88 -22.11
C GLU A 13 -17.34 -26.28 -20.66
N LYS A 14 -16.47 -25.99 -19.69
CA LYS A 14 -16.71 -26.32 -18.28
C LYS A 14 -17.55 -25.23 -17.61
N ILE A 15 -18.80 -25.59 -17.34
CA ILE A 15 -19.66 -24.93 -16.36
C ILE A 15 -18.98 -25.04 -14.98
N GLN A 16 -18.56 -23.92 -14.39
CA GLN A 16 -18.10 -23.89 -13.00
C GLN A 16 -19.25 -23.40 -12.11
N GLY A 17 -19.88 -24.30 -11.37
CA GLY A 17 -20.94 -23.95 -10.41
C GLY A 17 -22.19 -23.31 -11.05
N GLY A 18 -22.52 -23.65 -12.31
CA GLY A 18 -23.65 -23.06 -13.05
C GLY A 18 -23.32 -21.80 -13.85
N ILE A 19 -22.05 -21.35 -13.84
CA ILE A 19 -21.59 -20.14 -14.53
C ILE A 19 -20.77 -20.52 -15.76
N TRP A 20 -21.09 -19.90 -16.89
CA TRP A 20 -20.24 -19.94 -18.09
C TRP A 20 -19.08 -18.97 -17.92
N VAL A 21 -17.85 -19.48 -18.05
CA VAL A 21 -16.62 -18.69 -17.91
C VAL A 21 -15.93 -18.63 -19.27
N TYR A 22 -15.63 -17.41 -19.72
CA TYR A 22 -14.94 -17.14 -20.99
C TYR A 22 -13.55 -16.55 -20.69
N PRO A 23 -12.52 -17.38 -20.50
CA PRO A 23 -11.19 -16.89 -20.17
C PRO A 23 -10.54 -16.23 -21.39
N VAL A 24 -10.05 -15.01 -21.21
CA VAL A 24 -9.15 -14.34 -22.16
C VAL A 24 -7.73 -14.45 -21.61
N VAL A 25 -6.85 -15.13 -22.34
CA VAL A 25 -5.47 -15.36 -21.91
C VAL A 25 -4.51 -14.72 -22.89
N PHE A 26 -3.64 -13.84 -22.39
CA PHE A 26 -2.53 -13.30 -23.15
C PHE A 26 -1.26 -14.05 -22.76
N SER A 27 -0.66 -14.76 -23.71
CA SER A 27 0.63 -15.43 -23.52
C SER A 27 1.75 -14.43 -23.25
N GLN A 28 1.69 -13.26 -23.88
CA GLN A 28 2.58 -12.13 -23.67
C GLN A 28 1.81 -10.81 -23.75
N ILE A 29 2.10 -9.89 -22.84
CA ILE A 29 1.58 -8.52 -22.89
C ILE A 29 2.54 -7.67 -23.72
N THR A 30 2.02 -7.02 -24.76
CA THR A 30 2.76 -6.06 -25.60
C THR A 30 2.13 -4.67 -25.43
N PRO A 31 2.80 -3.60 -25.90
CA PRO A 31 2.20 -2.26 -25.89
C PRO A 31 0.83 -2.18 -26.59
N GLN A 32 0.57 -3.05 -27.58
CA GLN A 32 -0.70 -3.14 -28.30
C GLN A 32 -1.81 -3.83 -27.51
N HIS A 33 -1.58 -4.18 -26.24
CA HIS A 33 -2.61 -4.71 -25.35
C HIS A 33 -2.99 -3.71 -24.27
N LEU A 34 -2.31 -2.56 -24.17
CA LEU A 34 -2.45 -1.62 -23.05
C LEU A 34 -3.61 -0.64 -23.27
N HIS A 35 -4.83 -1.14 -23.10
CA HIS A 35 -6.05 -0.36 -23.25
C HIS A 35 -7.21 -0.96 -22.44
N GLU A 36 -8.32 -0.23 -22.41
CA GLU A 36 -9.58 -0.69 -21.83
C GLU A 36 -10.29 -1.66 -22.78
N TYR A 37 -10.66 -2.82 -22.25
CA TYR A 37 -11.48 -3.84 -22.88
C TYR A 37 -12.88 -3.84 -22.26
N LEU A 38 -13.87 -4.18 -23.08
CA LEU A 38 -15.25 -4.36 -22.64
C LEU A 38 -15.61 -5.84 -22.70
N CYS A 39 -15.92 -6.40 -21.54
CA CYS A 39 -16.56 -7.71 -21.43
C CYS A 39 -18.07 -7.50 -21.41
N ILE A 40 -18.76 -7.98 -22.44
CA ILE A 40 -20.21 -7.85 -22.58
C ILE A 40 -20.82 -9.24 -22.43
N ALA A 41 -21.63 -9.42 -21.38
CA ALA A 41 -22.43 -10.62 -21.17
C ALA A 41 -23.87 -10.32 -21.54
N ASN A 42 -24.38 -10.96 -22.59
CA ASN A 42 -25.73 -10.71 -23.13
C ASN A 42 -26.56 -12.00 -23.12
N ASN A 43 -27.79 -11.92 -22.63
CA ASN A 43 -28.77 -13.00 -22.67
C ASN A 43 -30.18 -12.43 -22.96
N SER A 44 -31.20 -13.30 -22.97
CA SER A 44 -32.59 -12.89 -23.26
C SER A 44 -33.20 -11.91 -22.25
N LEU A 45 -32.60 -11.75 -21.06
CA LEU A 45 -33.06 -10.84 -20.01
C LEU A 45 -32.33 -9.49 -20.03
N GLY A 46 -31.20 -9.39 -20.73
CA GLY A 46 -30.46 -8.13 -20.86
C GLY A 46 -28.96 -8.33 -21.03
N SER A 47 -28.24 -7.21 -20.92
CA SER A 47 -26.79 -7.14 -21.09
C SER A 47 -26.12 -6.48 -19.90
N VAL A 48 -25.01 -7.06 -19.46
CA VAL A 48 -24.09 -6.48 -18.48
C VAL A 48 -22.75 -6.20 -19.16
N ILE A 49 -22.25 -4.99 -18.97
CA ILE A 49 -20.94 -4.56 -19.48
C ILE A 49 -19.99 -4.38 -18.31
N ARG A 50 -18.79 -4.96 -18.43
CA ARG A 50 -17.68 -4.78 -17.48
C ARG A 50 -16.46 -4.26 -18.23
N LYS A 51 -15.86 -3.20 -17.70
CA LYS A 51 -14.59 -2.64 -18.19
C LYS A 51 -13.42 -3.34 -17.52
N LEU A 52 -12.39 -3.64 -18.30
CA LEU A 52 -11.12 -4.21 -17.85
C LEU A 52 -9.98 -3.43 -18.49
N GLU A 53 -9.12 -2.83 -17.68
CA GLU A 53 -7.91 -2.19 -18.18
C GLU A 53 -6.72 -3.14 -18.05
N ILE A 54 -6.00 -3.34 -19.15
CA ILE A 54 -4.69 -4.01 -19.11
C ILE A 54 -3.63 -2.93 -18.97
N THR A 55 -2.88 -2.99 -17.88
CA THR A 55 -1.79 -2.05 -17.59
C THR A 55 -0.52 -2.77 -17.17
N VAL A 56 0.61 -2.12 -17.38
CA VAL A 56 1.90 -2.51 -16.82
C VAL A 56 2.18 -1.85 -15.48
N ALA A 57 1.32 -0.94 -15.03
CA ALA A 57 1.46 -0.27 -13.75
C ALA A 57 1.35 -1.25 -12.57
N PRO A 58 2.04 -0.98 -11.44
CA PRO A 58 1.83 -1.75 -10.23
C PRO A 58 0.38 -1.62 -9.75
N ALA A 59 -0.13 -2.60 -9.03
CA ALA A 59 -1.42 -2.47 -8.36
C ALA A 59 -1.37 -1.31 -7.35
N PRO A 60 -2.49 -0.60 -7.12
CA PRO A 60 -2.54 0.45 -6.11
C PRO A 60 -2.00 -0.05 -4.75
N PRO A 61 -1.04 0.66 -4.16
CA PRO A 61 -0.47 0.26 -2.87
C PRO A 61 -1.51 0.36 -1.76
N ILE A 62 -1.49 -0.61 -0.84
CA ILE A 62 -2.41 -0.71 0.29
C ILE A 62 -1.59 -0.60 1.58
N ILE A 63 -1.90 0.41 2.40
CA ILE A 63 -1.31 0.57 3.74
C ILE A 63 -1.93 -0.46 4.69
N LEU A 64 -1.08 -1.13 5.47
CA LEU A 64 -1.42 -2.20 6.39
C LEU A 64 -1.11 -1.85 7.86
N SER A 65 -0.20 -0.90 8.09
CA SER A 65 0.10 -0.40 9.44
C SER A 65 -1.12 0.27 10.06
N SER A 66 -1.22 0.20 11.39
CA SER A 66 -2.25 0.90 12.17
C SER A 66 -2.19 2.41 11.95
N ASN A 67 -3.30 3.09 12.18
CA ASN A 67 -3.39 4.56 12.18
C ASN A 67 -2.89 5.21 13.48
N SER A 68 -2.04 4.53 14.25
CA SER A 68 -1.48 5.07 15.48
C SER A 68 -0.04 4.62 15.67
N SER A 69 0.74 5.50 16.31
CA SER A 69 2.10 5.19 16.77
C SER A 69 2.21 5.41 18.26
N GLU A 70 2.99 4.57 18.92
CA GLU A 70 3.38 4.76 20.30
C GLU A 70 4.54 5.74 20.49
N TYR A 71 5.13 6.21 19.40
CA TYR A 71 6.17 7.24 19.39
C TYR A 71 5.61 8.56 18.87
N ALA A 72 6.10 9.67 19.43
CA ALA A 72 5.65 11.01 19.06
C ALA A 72 6.26 11.53 17.75
N ASP A 73 7.37 10.94 17.31
CA ASP A 73 8.22 11.41 16.21
C ASP A 73 8.53 10.34 15.15
N TYR A 74 7.96 9.15 15.31
CA TYR A 74 8.26 7.98 14.50
C TYR A 74 7.01 7.17 14.16
N TYR A 75 6.99 6.59 12.96
CA TYR A 75 5.96 5.67 12.50
C TYR A 75 6.57 4.58 11.60
N LEU A 76 6.28 3.33 11.94
CA LEU A 76 6.66 2.18 11.12
C LEU A 76 5.58 1.94 10.04
N LEU A 77 5.81 2.49 8.85
CA LEU A 77 4.88 2.34 7.74
C LEU A 77 4.98 0.93 7.15
N HIS A 78 3.89 0.18 7.15
CA HIS A 78 3.78 -1.14 6.51
C HIS A 78 2.76 -1.07 5.37
N TRP A 79 3.13 -1.55 4.20
CA TRP A 79 2.24 -1.57 3.03
C TRP A 79 2.51 -2.75 2.11
N LYS A 80 1.58 -3.01 1.19
CA LYS A 80 1.72 -4.04 0.15
C LYS A 80 1.31 -3.54 -1.23
N THR A 81 1.91 -4.12 -2.26
CA THR A 81 1.48 -3.98 -3.65
C THR A 81 1.75 -5.28 -4.41
N THR A 82 1.22 -5.37 -5.63
CA THR A 82 1.55 -6.43 -6.58
C THR A 82 2.06 -5.80 -7.87
N SER A 83 3.22 -6.22 -8.36
CA SER A 83 3.72 -5.76 -9.65
C SER A 83 4.49 -6.86 -10.35
N ARG A 84 4.14 -7.16 -11.61
CA ARG A 84 4.88 -8.15 -12.40
C ARG A 84 6.26 -7.64 -12.84
N ALA A 85 6.37 -6.33 -13.06
CA ALA A 85 7.65 -5.70 -13.34
C ALA A 85 8.37 -5.36 -12.02
N PRO A 86 9.71 -5.33 -12.00
CA PRO A 86 10.46 -4.90 -10.84
C PRO A 86 10.03 -3.50 -10.37
N LEU A 87 9.75 -3.37 -9.08
CA LEU A 87 9.50 -2.06 -8.46
C LEU A 87 10.79 -1.24 -8.49
N LYS A 88 10.65 0.06 -8.74
CA LYS A 88 11.78 0.99 -8.82
C LYS A 88 11.86 1.84 -7.55
N ASN A 89 10.76 2.48 -7.18
CA ASN A 89 10.71 3.32 -6.00
C ASN A 89 9.28 3.47 -5.47
N VAL A 90 9.20 4.02 -4.27
CA VAL A 90 7.97 4.53 -3.69
C VAL A 90 8.22 5.95 -3.17
N THR A 91 7.29 6.85 -3.48
CA THR A 91 7.20 8.16 -2.85
C THR A 91 6.14 8.08 -1.76
N VAL A 92 6.55 8.37 -0.52
CA VAL A 92 5.67 8.52 0.63
C VAL A 92 5.44 10.00 0.85
N THR A 93 4.19 10.42 0.77
CA THR A 93 3.78 11.80 1.01
C THR A 93 3.03 11.87 2.33
N VAL A 94 3.54 12.68 3.26
CA VAL A 94 2.96 12.91 4.59
C VAL A 94 2.46 14.35 4.64
N SER A 95 1.16 14.52 4.91
CA SER A 95 0.52 15.82 5.09
C SER A 95 0.21 16.04 6.57
N GLU A 96 0.80 17.06 7.17
CA GLU A 96 0.63 17.41 8.59
C GLU A 96 -0.30 18.61 8.77
N VAL A 97 -1.30 18.46 9.65
CA VAL A 97 -2.24 19.52 10.03
C VAL A 97 -2.24 19.67 11.56
N SER A 98 -1.95 20.88 12.05
CA SER A 98 -1.94 21.16 13.49
C SER A 98 -3.31 20.96 14.13
N THR A 99 -3.34 20.27 15.28
CA THR A 99 -4.58 20.03 16.06
C THR A 99 -5.10 21.27 16.78
N ASN A 100 -4.35 22.38 16.81
CA ASN A 100 -4.77 23.68 17.38
C ASN A 100 -5.91 24.39 16.62
N THR A 101 -6.67 23.64 15.83
CA THR A 101 -7.84 24.08 15.08
C THR A 101 -9.12 23.58 15.78
N GLU A 102 -9.13 23.54 17.12
CA GLU A 102 -10.37 23.34 17.88
C GLU A 102 -11.31 24.54 17.67
N PRO A 103 -12.61 24.31 17.43
CA PRO A 103 -13.58 25.38 17.22
C PRO A 103 -13.85 26.09 18.55
N GLY A 104 -13.09 27.15 18.85
CA GLY A 104 -13.31 27.93 20.08
C GLY A 104 -12.37 29.11 20.37
N SER A 105 -11.23 29.25 19.69
CA SER A 105 -10.27 30.32 20.00
C SER A 105 -9.81 31.08 18.76
N GLY A 106 -10.42 32.26 18.53
CA GLY A 106 -9.89 33.30 17.65
C GLY A 106 -10.08 33.10 16.14
N PRO A 107 -9.79 34.15 15.33
CA PRO A 107 -10.00 34.13 13.89
C PRO A 107 -9.14 33.03 13.25
N MET A 108 -9.81 31.98 12.78
CA MET A 108 -9.23 30.86 12.06
C MET A 108 -8.46 31.37 10.84
N VAL A 109 -7.14 31.30 10.88
CA VAL A 109 -6.33 31.24 9.66
C VAL A 109 -6.10 29.75 9.39
N PRO A 110 -6.70 29.16 8.35
CA PRO A 110 -6.34 27.82 7.91
C PRO A 110 -4.86 27.85 7.54
N ARG A 111 -4.01 27.26 8.38
CA ARG A 111 -2.61 27.02 7.98
C ARG A 111 -2.65 25.91 6.94
N SER A 112 -2.09 26.18 5.77
CA SER A 112 -1.91 25.15 4.75
C SER A 112 -1.18 23.94 5.36
N PRO A 113 -1.59 22.71 5.03
CA PRO A 113 -0.92 21.52 5.52
C PRO A 113 0.57 21.55 5.15
N THR A 114 1.42 21.11 6.08
CA THR A 114 2.85 20.94 5.78
C THR A 114 3.03 19.61 5.08
N LEU A 115 3.67 19.62 3.92
CA LEU A 115 3.83 18.45 3.07
C LEU A 115 5.29 17.99 3.10
N PHE A 116 5.49 16.72 3.45
CA PHE A 116 6.78 16.05 3.43
C PHE A 116 6.75 14.92 2.43
N GLU A 117 7.72 14.87 1.53
CA GLU A 117 7.89 13.77 0.58
C GLU A 117 9.18 13.02 0.87
N ARG A 118 9.09 11.70 0.91
CA ARG A 118 10.25 10.79 1.02
C ARG A 118 10.22 9.79 -0.10
N VAL A 119 11.34 9.65 -0.79
CA VAL A 119 11.49 8.69 -1.88
C VAL A 119 12.39 7.55 -1.40
N PHE A 120 11.86 6.32 -1.43
CA PHE A 120 12.61 5.11 -1.12
C PHE A 120 12.88 4.33 -2.40
N ASN A 121 14.16 3.98 -2.62
CA ASN A 121 14.54 3.11 -3.73
C ASN A 121 14.20 1.65 -3.39
N LEU A 122 13.58 0.95 -4.34
CA LEU A 122 13.12 -0.45 -4.21
C LEU A 122 13.82 -1.39 -5.21
N GLU A 123 14.78 -0.89 -5.98
CA GLU A 123 15.67 -1.70 -6.83
C GLU A 123 16.66 -2.47 -5.95
N ASP A 124 16.74 -3.79 -6.11
CA ASP A 124 17.43 -4.69 -5.16
C ASP A 124 18.87 -4.28 -4.82
N ASP A 125 19.61 -3.67 -5.74
CA ASP A 125 20.99 -3.18 -5.59
C ASP A 125 21.10 -1.82 -4.90
N LYS A 126 19.99 -1.10 -4.74
CA LYS A 126 19.92 0.28 -4.21
C LYS A 126 19.00 0.41 -3.01
N ILE A 127 18.43 -0.70 -2.52
CA ILE A 127 17.62 -0.69 -1.30
C ILE A 127 18.51 -0.33 -0.12
N ASP A 128 18.12 0.74 0.58
CA ASP A 128 18.65 1.03 1.90
C ASP A 128 18.00 0.11 2.95
N SER A 129 18.69 -0.99 3.28
CA SER A 129 18.22 -2.00 4.24
C SER A 129 18.04 -1.48 5.68
N THR A 130 18.60 -0.30 5.99
CA THR A 130 18.44 0.34 7.31
C THR A 130 17.08 1.02 7.43
N SER A 131 16.57 1.62 6.35
CA SER A 131 15.27 2.30 6.33
C SER A 131 14.14 1.46 5.74
N THR A 132 14.47 0.42 4.97
CA THR A 132 13.50 -0.34 4.17
C THR A 132 13.69 -1.85 4.32
N LEU A 133 12.58 -2.56 4.56
CA LEU A 133 12.52 -4.02 4.49
C LEU A 133 11.52 -4.44 3.42
N ILE A 134 11.90 -5.41 2.57
CA ILE A 134 11.01 -5.98 1.55
C ILE A 134 10.87 -7.49 1.81
N LYS A 135 9.63 -7.97 1.88
CA LYS A 135 9.29 -9.40 1.98
C LYS A 135 8.45 -9.81 0.78
N ASN A 136 8.94 -10.81 0.05
CA ASN A 136 8.17 -11.46 -1.01
C ASN A 136 7.14 -12.38 -0.36
N VAL A 137 5.86 -12.21 -0.70
CA VAL A 137 4.80 -13.09 -0.23
C VAL A 137 4.65 -14.21 -1.23
N THR A 138 5.19 -15.39 -0.91
CA THR A 138 4.84 -16.64 -1.59
C THR A 138 3.68 -17.27 -0.85
N MET A 139 2.46 -17.15 -1.37
CA MET A 139 1.37 -18.00 -0.88
C MET A 139 1.65 -19.45 -1.30
N GLN A 140 1.25 -20.43 -0.48
CA GLN A 140 1.38 -21.89 -0.71
C GLN A 140 0.53 -22.40 -1.89
N SER A 141 0.56 -21.71 -3.02
CA SER A 141 -0.13 -22.04 -4.26
C SER A 141 0.90 -22.04 -5.39
N SER A 142 0.69 -22.90 -6.39
CA SER A 142 1.58 -23.18 -7.52
C SER A 142 1.87 -21.99 -8.46
N ASN A 143 1.53 -20.76 -8.06
CA ASN A 143 1.85 -19.52 -8.75
C ASN A 143 2.54 -18.54 -7.79
N PRO A 144 3.80 -18.12 -8.05
CA PRO A 144 4.42 -17.07 -7.28
C PRO A 144 3.61 -15.79 -7.45
N THR A 145 2.96 -15.33 -6.39
CA THR A 145 2.35 -14.00 -6.37
C THR A 145 3.48 -12.98 -6.39
N ASN A 146 3.52 -12.10 -7.39
CA ASN A 146 4.45 -10.95 -7.44
C ASN A 146 4.06 -9.85 -6.42
N SER A 147 3.61 -10.29 -5.25
CA SER A 147 3.16 -9.50 -4.13
C SER A 147 4.33 -9.23 -3.21
N LYS A 148 4.55 -7.95 -2.92
CA LYS A 148 5.60 -7.48 -2.02
C LYS A 148 4.95 -6.79 -0.83
N GLN A 149 5.41 -7.14 0.37
CA GLN A 149 5.15 -6.38 1.60
C GLN A 149 6.40 -5.60 1.96
N ILE A 150 6.24 -4.33 2.30
CA ILE A 150 7.35 -3.39 2.47
C ILE A 150 7.12 -2.59 3.75
N TRP A 151 8.19 -2.38 4.50
CA TRP A 151 8.22 -1.56 5.70
C TRP A 151 9.20 -0.40 5.54
N HIS A 152 8.82 0.79 6.01
CA HIS A 152 9.69 1.97 6.05
C HIS A 152 9.68 2.64 7.41
N HIS A 153 10.85 3.11 7.82
CA HIS A 153 10.98 4.05 8.93
C HIS A 153 10.55 5.45 8.49
N LEU A 154 9.45 5.97 9.03
CA LEU A 154 9.10 7.38 8.94
C LEU A 154 9.48 8.06 10.26
N THR A 155 10.27 9.11 10.18
CA THR A 155 10.90 9.81 11.33
C THR A 155 10.61 11.29 11.27
N ASN A 156 10.99 12.07 12.28
CA ASN A 156 10.84 13.53 12.28
C ASN A 156 9.39 13.97 11.97
N LEU A 157 8.43 13.19 12.47
CA LEU A 157 7.02 13.55 12.44
C LEU A 157 6.74 14.47 13.62
N SER A 158 5.83 15.43 13.46
CA SER A 158 5.52 16.37 14.54
C SER A 158 4.55 15.75 15.55
N SER A 159 4.81 15.92 16.85
CA SER A 159 3.83 15.53 17.87
C SER A 159 2.58 16.41 17.77
N ASP A 160 1.45 15.90 18.25
CA ASP A 160 0.20 16.67 18.36
C ASP A 160 -0.32 17.25 17.03
N THR A 161 0.02 16.63 15.91
CA THR A 161 -0.53 16.95 14.59
C THR A 161 -1.23 15.74 13.96
N ARG A 162 -2.22 16.03 13.11
CA ARG A 162 -2.92 15.04 12.30
C ARG A 162 -2.09 14.79 11.05
N HIS A 163 -1.78 13.52 10.79
CA HIS A 163 -1.01 13.10 9.62
C HIS A 163 -1.90 12.33 8.63
N ASP A 164 -1.82 12.68 7.34
CA ASP A 164 -2.39 11.89 6.24
C ASP A 164 -1.24 11.35 5.38
N ILE A 165 -1.21 10.04 5.18
CA ILE A 165 -0.16 9.35 4.41
C ILE A 165 -0.75 8.87 3.10
N SER A 166 -0.03 9.14 2.02
CA SER A 166 -0.31 8.58 0.69
C SER A 166 0.96 8.03 0.05
N LEU A 167 0.79 7.02 -0.79
CA LEU A 167 1.89 6.32 -1.45
C LEU A 167 1.77 6.48 -2.97
N SER A 168 2.88 6.72 -3.65
CA SER A 168 2.99 6.64 -5.10
C SER A 168 4.09 5.65 -5.44
N VAL A 169 3.72 4.50 -5.99
CA VAL A 169 4.65 3.39 -6.26
C VAL A 169 4.88 3.28 -7.76
N CYS A 170 6.14 3.21 -8.16
CA CYS A 170 6.52 3.07 -9.56
C CYS A 170 7.27 1.76 -9.80
N ASN A 171 7.04 1.17 -10.96
CA ASN A 171 7.92 0.17 -11.54
C ASN A 171 8.69 0.77 -12.73
N ALA A 172 9.36 -0.06 -13.52
CA ALA A 172 10.13 0.38 -14.69
C ALA A 172 9.29 1.11 -15.77
N TYR A 173 7.96 0.96 -15.77
CA TYR A 173 7.11 1.41 -16.87
C TYR A 173 6.08 2.48 -16.46
N ALA A 174 5.50 2.39 -15.26
CA ALA A 174 4.44 3.28 -14.82
C ALA A 174 4.36 3.39 -13.29
N CYS A 175 3.56 4.35 -12.82
CA CYS A 175 3.33 4.62 -11.41
C CYS A 175 1.85 4.52 -11.06
N THR A 176 1.57 4.08 -9.84
CA THR A 176 0.22 4.02 -9.28
C THR A 176 0.20 4.62 -7.89
N LYS A 177 -0.82 5.42 -7.60
CA LYS A 177 -1.01 6.03 -6.28
C LYS A 177 -1.96 5.18 -5.43
N SER A 178 -1.74 5.14 -4.13
CA SER A 178 -2.76 4.68 -3.19
C SER A 178 -3.92 5.67 -3.19
N SER A 179 -5.12 5.19 -2.92
CA SER A 179 -6.05 6.02 -2.15
C SER A 179 -5.32 6.39 -0.86
N SER A 180 -5.33 7.65 -0.42
CA SER A 180 -4.78 7.98 0.91
C SER A 180 -5.46 7.10 1.99
N LEU A 181 -5.03 7.17 3.25
CA LEU A 181 -5.74 6.52 4.36
C LEU A 181 -7.27 6.83 4.40
N LYS A 182 -7.76 7.76 3.58
CA LYS A 182 -9.17 8.05 3.25
C LYS A 182 -9.93 6.97 2.44
N GLY A 183 -9.48 5.71 2.39
CA GLY A 183 -9.90 4.72 1.39
C GLY A 183 -10.75 3.52 1.83
N ARG A 184 -11.67 3.63 2.81
CA ARG A 184 -12.70 2.59 3.05
C ARG A 184 -14.11 3.20 3.12
N PRO A 185 -15.10 2.75 2.33
CA PRO A 185 -16.42 3.41 2.29
C PRO A 185 -17.32 3.24 3.52
N GLU A 186 -17.00 2.39 4.51
CA GLU A 186 -17.98 2.03 5.55
C GLU A 186 -17.39 1.79 6.96
N ALA A 187 -16.24 2.36 7.31
CA ALA A 187 -15.76 2.34 8.69
C ALA A 187 -15.12 3.68 9.04
N TYR A 188 -15.42 4.17 10.25
CA TYR A 188 -14.96 5.43 10.83
C TYR A 188 -13.53 5.80 10.39
N GLN A 189 -13.43 6.96 9.74
CA GLN A 189 -12.20 7.56 9.25
C GLN A 189 -11.31 7.90 10.43
N GLU A 190 -10.13 7.28 10.50
CA GLU A 190 -9.16 7.62 11.52
C GLU A 190 -7.82 7.90 10.86
N ASP A 191 -7.43 9.17 10.92
CA ASP A 191 -6.11 9.65 10.52
C ASP A 191 -5.02 9.05 11.39
N LEU A 192 -3.77 9.12 10.91
CA LEU A 192 -2.63 8.75 11.74
C LEU A 192 -2.53 9.69 12.94
N ARG A 193 -2.67 9.12 14.14
CA ARG A 193 -2.49 9.79 15.43
C ARG A 193 -1.18 9.35 16.06
N LEU A 194 -0.27 10.31 16.23
CA LEU A 194 0.94 10.11 17.05
C LEU A 194 0.60 10.39 18.51
N LYS A 195 1.29 9.73 19.43
CA LYS A 195 1.12 10.01 20.86
C LYS A 195 1.59 11.44 21.20
N PRO A 196 0.86 12.15 22.08
CA PRO A 196 1.25 13.48 22.54
C PRO A 196 2.53 13.42 23.39
N LEU A 197 3.32 14.48 23.35
CA LEU A 197 4.62 14.57 24.04
C LEU A 197 4.44 14.85 25.55
N ASN A 198 3.94 13.88 26.31
CA ASN A 198 3.67 14.05 27.75
C ASN A 198 4.87 13.58 28.59
N SER A 199 5.77 14.49 28.97
CA SER A 199 6.81 14.49 30.04
C SER A 199 7.66 13.23 30.40
N MET A 200 7.30 12.03 29.96
CA MET A 200 8.16 10.85 29.84
C MET A 200 8.43 10.65 28.35
N VAL A 201 9.67 10.90 27.95
CA VAL A 201 10.14 10.87 26.55
C VAL A 201 9.71 9.56 25.85
N GLN A 202 8.76 9.66 24.91
CA GLN A 202 8.42 8.60 23.93
C GLN A 202 8.90 8.98 22.54
N GLN A 203 10.02 9.70 22.46
CA GLN A 203 10.77 9.78 21.20
C GLN A 203 11.43 8.43 20.96
N LEU A 204 11.40 7.96 19.72
CA LEU A 204 12.11 6.73 19.40
C LEU A 204 13.61 6.97 19.64
N ASN A 205 14.26 6.06 20.36
CA ASN A 205 15.70 6.13 20.55
C ASN A 205 16.38 6.13 19.17
N PRO A 206 17.21 7.14 18.82
CA PRO A 206 17.79 7.26 17.49
C PRO A 206 18.68 6.08 17.10
N VAL A 207 19.19 5.32 18.08
CA VAL A 207 19.94 4.08 17.83
C VAL A 207 19.05 3.00 17.17
N LEU A 208 17.74 3.00 17.44
CA LEU A 208 16.79 2.08 16.81
C LEU A 208 16.56 2.40 15.32
N LEU A 209 16.78 3.65 14.90
CA LEU A 209 16.71 4.04 13.49
C LEU A 209 17.89 3.56 12.65
N GLN A 210 18.99 3.17 13.30
CA GLN A 210 20.12 2.51 12.64
C GLN A 210 19.85 1.02 12.40
N ARG A 211 18.79 0.47 13.01
CA ARG A 211 18.39 -0.93 12.85
C ARG A 211 17.41 -1.07 11.69
N SER A 212 17.46 -2.21 11.02
CA SER A 212 16.52 -2.51 9.95
C SER A 212 15.09 -2.56 10.52
N PRO A 213 14.04 -2.21 9.74
CA PRO A 213 12.66 -2.42 10.16
C PRO A 213 12.38 -3.84 10.66
N LYS A 214 13.10 -4.84 10.13
CA LYS A 214 13.02 -6.24 10.57
C LYS A 214 13.32 -6.42 12.06
N ASP A 215 14.31 -5.70 12.57
CA ASP A 215 14.76 -5.85 13.94
C ASP A 215 13.73 -5.27 14.92
N ILE A 216 13.03 -4.20 14.51
CA ILE A 216 11.93 -3.62 15.29
C ILE A 216 10.76 -4.61 15.38
N LEU A 217 10.38 -5.21 14.25
CA LEU A 217 9.30 -6.20 14.21
C LEU A 217 9.57 -7.44 15.09
N SER A 218 10.83 -7.84 15.27
CA SER A 218 11.16 -8.96 16.17
C SER A 218 10.99 -8.64 17.66
N PHE A 219 11.09 -7.37 18.08
CA PHE A 219 10.86 -7.00 19.48
C PHE A 219 9.37 -7.13 19.87
N ASP A 220 8.46 -6.95 18.92
CA ASP A 220 7.01 -7.11 19.16
C ASP A 220 6.57 -8.58 19.24
N ASP A 221 7.33 -9.50 18.62
CA ASP A 221 7.04 -10.95 18.67
C ASP A 221 7.51 -11.58 19.99
N GLU A 222 8.62 -11.11 20.57
CA GLU A 222 9.11 -11.61 21.87
C GLU A 222 8.24 -11.16 23.05
N THR A 223 7.60 -10.00 22.97
CA THR A 223 6.70 -9.52 24.04
C THR A 223 5.36 -10.26 24.09
N ASN A 224 4.93 -10.92 23.00
CA ASN A 224 3.73 -11.77 22.97
C ASN A 224 3.96 -13.22 23.44
N THR A 225 5.20 -13.66 23.60
CA THR A 225 5.51 -15.05 24.02
C THR A 225 5.76 -15.23 25.52
N MET A 226 5.74 -14.15 26.32
CA MET A 226 5.89 -14.23 27.79
C MET A 226 4.58 -14.05 28.60
N SER A 227 3.41 -13.97 27.96
CA SER A 227 2.10 -13.76 28.66
C SER A 227 1.24 -15.03 28.85
N ASN A 228 1.71 -16.22 28.46
CA ASN A 228 0.98 -17.47 28.75
C ASN A 228 1.91 -18.51 29.39
N GLY A 229 2.17 -18.31 30.68
CA GLY A 229 2.94 -19.23 31.51
C GLY A 229 2.45 -19.20 32.95
N ASN A 230 1.51 -20.09 33.25
CA ASN A 230 1.25 -20.72 34.54
C ASN A 230 0.80 -19.84 35.73
N TYR A 231 -0.51 -19.81 35.97
CA TYR A 231 -1.02 -19.97 37.33
C TYR A 231 -1.20 -21.47 37.59
N ALA A 232 -0.35 -22.01 38.45
CA ALA A 232 -0.63 -23.22 39.22
C ALA A 232 -1.45 -22.83 40.46
#